data_AF-A0A285JJP3-F1
#
_entry.id   AF-A0A285JJP3-F1
#
_cell.length_a   1.000
_cell.length_b   1.000
_cell.length_c   1.000
_cell.angle_alpha   90.00
_cell.angle_beta   90.00
_cell.angle_gamma   90.00
#
_symmetry.space_group_name_H-M   'P 1'
#
loop_
_entity.id
_entity.type
_entity.pdbx_description
1 polymer ?
#
loop_
_entity_poly.entity_id
_entity_poly.type
_entity_poly.pdbx_seq_one_letter_code
_entity_poly.pdbx_strand_id
1 'polypeptide(L)'
;MERVAPISYATGGGSRSAGWQQQVRVDYVVNKVMQTHRGRAEDSVAQAIHDQLRAVGVVPNGRQIAVYAAAISALPELPPNKK
;
A
#
# COMPACT_ATOMS: atom_id res chain seq x y z
N MET A 1 -27.56 -14.52 3.82
CA MET A 1 -26.09 -14.50 3.63
C MET A 1 -25.81 -13.65 2.41
N GLU A 2 -25.52 -12.38 2.63
CA GLU A 2 -25.23 -11.41 1.56
C GLU A 2 -23.86 -11.76 0.97
N ARG A 3 -23.82 -12.03 -0.34
CA ARG A 3 -22.57 -12.28 -1.06
C ARG A 3 -21.85 -10.94 -1.21
N VAL A 4 -20.75 -10.79 -0.49
CA VAL A 4 -19.83 -9.66 -0.66
C VAL A 4 -19.38 -9.66 -2.12
N ALA A 5 -19.77 -8.62 -2.88
CA ALA A 5 -19.42 -8.48 -4.28
C ALA A 5 -17.88 -8.42 -4.43
N PRO A 6 -17.29 -9.11 -5.42
CA PRO A 6 -15.89 -8.89 -5.75
C PRO A 6 -15.76 -7.42 -6.19
N ILE A 7 -14.84 -6.70 -5.55
CA ILE A 7 -14.49 -5.32 -5.92
C ILE A 7 -14.08 -5.34 -7.39
N SER A 8 -15.04 -4.97 -8.22
CA SER A 8 -14.93 -5.00 -9.67
C SER A 8 -14.24 -3.71 -10.08
N TYR A 9 -12.91 -3.74 -10.17
CA TYR A 9 -12.15 -2.78 -11.00
C TYR A 9 -12.33 -3.10 -12.51
N ALA A 10 -13.47 -3.67 -12.88
CA ALA A 10 -13.79 -4.17 -14.21
C ALA A 10 -15.06 -3.49 -14.74
N THR A 11 -15.11 -2.17 -14.66
CA THR A 11 -16.10 -1.36 -15.40
C THR A 11 -15.36 -0.27 -16.15
N GLY A 12 -14.88 -0.66 -17.32
CA GLY A 12 -14.17 0.17 -18.27
C GLY A 12 -13.42 -0.72 -19.23
N GLY A 13 -14.04 -1.07 -20.36
CA GLY A 13 -13.34 -1.67 -21.49
C GLY A 13 -12.30 -0.68 -22.00
N GLY A 14 -11.11 -0.71 -21.42
CA GLY A 14 -10.00 0.18 -21.72
C GLY A 14 -8.71 -0.57 -21.42
N SER A 15 -7.86 -0.68 -22.43
CA SER A 15 -6.57 -1.37 -22.39
C SER A 15 -5.85 -1.10 -21.07
N ARG A 16 -5.60 -2.16 -20.30
CA ARG A 16 -4.82 -2.04 -19.07
C ARG A 16 -3.46 -1.46 -19.46
N SER A 17 -3.16 -0.26 -19.00
CA SER A 17 -1.93 0.45 -19.37
C SER A 17 -0.70 -0.38 -19.00
N ALA A 18 0.36 -0.30 -19.80
CA ALA A 18 1.61 -0.97 -19.48
C ALA A 18 2.02 -0.61 -18.03
N GLY A 19 2.29 -1.62 -17.20
CA GLY A 19 2.63 -1.42 -15.78
C GLY A 19 1.46 -1.42 -14.78
N TRP A 20 0.21 -1.61 -15.21
CA TRP A 20 -0.94 -1.67 -14.28
C TRP A 20 -0.80 -2.74 -13.18
N GLN A 21 -0.19 -3.90 -13.49
CA GLN A 21 0.10 -4.95 -12.51
C GLN A 21 1.06 -4.47 -11.42
N GLN A 22 2.02 -3.62 -11.78
CA GLN A 22 2.97 -3.04 -10.83
C GLN A 22 2.25 -2.05 -9.93
N GLN A 23 1.35 -1.22 -10.47
CA GLN A 23 0.54 -0.28 -9.67
C GLN A 23 -0.30 -1.01 -8.63
N VAL A 24 -1.01 -2.07 -9.01
CA VAL A 24 -1.81 -2.89 -8.08
C VAL A 24 -0.96 -3.46 -6.93
N ARG A 25 0.28 -3.88 -7.22
CA ARG A 25 1.22 -4.39 -6.20
C ARG A 25 1.71 -3.28 -5.26
N VAL A 26 1.98 -2.09 -5.79
CA VAL A 26 2.34 -0.91 -4.98
C VAL A 26 1.19 -0.55 -4.04
N ASP A 27 -0.03 -0.44 -4.58
CA ASP A 27 -1.22 -0.12 -3.79
C ASP A 27 -1.46 -1.14 -2.68
N TYR A 28 -1.27 -2.43 -2.97
CA TYR A 28 -1.38 -3.50 -1.97
C TYR A 28 -0.38 -3.31 -0.82
N VAL A 29 0.90 -3.04 -1.14
CA VAL A 29 1.95 -2.85 -0.12
C VAL A 29 1.68 -1.60 0.72
N VAL A 30 1.34 -0.47 0.09
CA VAL A 30 1.05 0.78 0.79
C VAL A 30 -0.13 0.59 1.76
N ASN A 31 -1.22 -0.05 1.31
CA ASN A 31 -2.36 -0.34 2.17
C ASN A 31 -1.99 -1.25 3.36
N LYS A 32 -1.16 -2.26 3.13
CA LYS A 32 -0.70 -3.18 4.19
C LYS A 32 0.20 -2.46 5.21
N VAL A 33 1.11 -1.61 4.76
CA VAL A 33 1.97 -0.83 5.66
C VAL A 33 1.16 0.20 6.44
N MET A 34 0.20 0.86 5.80
CA MET A 34 -0.71 1.81 6.46
C MET A 34 -1.47 1.16 7.63
N GLN A 35 -1.88 -0.11 7.50
CA GLN A 35 -2.57 -0.83 8.58
C GLN A 35 -1.67 -1.28 9.73
N THR A 36 -0.34 -1.32 9.54
CA THR A 36 0.59 -1.93 10.51
C THR A 36 1.58 -0.94 11.10
N HIS A 37 1.89 0.16 10.39
CA HIS A 37 2.94 1.12 10.72
C HIS A 37 2.45 2.58 10.78
N ARG A 38 1.14 2.84 10.74
CA ARG A 38 0.62 4.21 10.90
C ARG A 38 1.05 4.82 12.24
N GLY A 39 1.43 6.09 12.21
CA GLY A 39 1.93 6.84 13.36
C GLY A 39 3.35 6.44 13.82
N ARG A 40 4.03 5.52 13.14
CA ARG A 40 5.45 5.23 13.38
C ARG A 40 6.36 6.23 12.67
N ALA A 41 7.63 6.25 13.07
CA ALA A 41 8.67 7.06 12.44
C ALA A 41 8.78 6.80 10.94
N GLU A 42 8.95 7.87 10.16
CA GLU A 42 9.00 7.85 8.70
C GLU A 42 10.05 6.87 8.16
N ASP A 43 11.26 6.82 8.75
CA ASP A 43 12.32 5.89 8.34
C ASP A 43 11.91 4.42 8.46
N SER A 44 11.19 4.08 9.54
CA SER A 44 10.69 2.72 9.76
C SER A 44 9.61 2.35 8.75
N VAL A 45 8.74 3.31 8.40
CA VAL A 45 7.71 3.12 7.38
C VAL A 45 8.35 2.98 5.99
N ALA A 46 9.32 3.82 5.65
CA ALA A 46 10.03 3.77 4.37
C ALA A 46 10.73 2.43 4.16
N GLN A 47 11.43 1.93 5.19
CA GLN A 47 12.08 0.62 5.16
C GLN A 47 11.07 -0.50 4.97
N ALA A 48 9.93 -0.46 5.69
CA ALA A 48 8.88 -1.47 5.56
C ALA A 48 8.24 -1.50 4.16
N ILE A 49 8.00 -0.34 3.55
CA ILE A 49 7.50 -0.24 2.17
C ILE A 49 8.54 -0.81 1.21
N HIS A 50 9.80 -0.42 1.35
CA HIS A 50 10.89 -0.87 0.49
C HIS A 50 11.00 -2.40 0.47
N ASP A 51 11.03 -3.04 1.65
CA ASP A 51 11.19 -4.49 1.77
C ASP A 51 9.97 -5.25 1.24
N GLN A 52 8.76 -4.73 1.48
CA GLN A 52 7.53 -5.35 0.99
C GLN A 52 7.37 -5.21 -0.53
N LEU A 53 7.73 -4.07 -1.13
CA LEU A 53 7.74 -3.89 -2.59
C LEU A 53 8.68 -4.89 -3.26
N ARG A 54 9.87 -5.09 -2.69
CA ARG A 54 10.83 -6.09 -3.17
C ARG A 54 10.27 -7.51 -3.07
N ALA A 55 9.60 -7.85 -1.97
CA ALA A 55 9.00 -9.16 -1.76
C ALA A 55 7.89 -9.48 -2.79
N VAL A 56 7.18 -8.47 -3.28
CA VAL A 56 6.16 -8.62 -4.33
C VAL A 56 6.72 -8.43 -5.75
N GLY A 57 8.05 -8.38 -5.92
CA GLY A 57 8.71 -8.27 -7.22
C GLY A 57 8.57 -6.89 -7.89
N VAL A 58 8.32 -5.84 -7.13
CA VAL A 58 8.28 -4.45 -7.61
C VAL A 58 9.61 -3.77 -7.29
N VAL A 59 10.20 -3.12 -8.28
CA VAL A 59 11.42 -2.32 -8.08
C VAL A 59 11.07 -1.09 -7.24
N PRO A 60 11.69 -0.90 -6.06
CA PRO A 60 11.43 0.24 -5.19
C PRO A 60 11.85 1.55 -5.86
N ASN A 61 10.96 2.55 -5.87
CA ASN A 61 11.30 3.92 -6.25
C ASN A 61 11.43 4.78 -4.99
N GLY A 62 12.67 5.15 -4.63
CA GLY A 62 12.96 5.86 -3.39
C GLY A 62 12.18 7.17 -3.21
N ARG A 63 11.93 7.91 -4.31
CA ARG A 63 11.14 9.16 -4.24
C ARG A 63 9.68 8.87 -3.89
N GLN A 64 9.08 7.83 -4.49
CA GLN A 64 7.69 7.46 -4.19
C GLN A 64 7.56 6.91 -2.77
N ILE A 65 8.54 6.11 -2.33
CA ILE A 65 8.56 5.57 -0.97
C ILE A 65 8.57 6.68 0.08
N ALA A 66 9.41 7.71 -0.10
CA ALA A 66 9.45 8.85 0.82
C ALA A 66 8.09 9.56 0.92
N VAL A 67 7.40 9.77 -0.22
CA VAL A 67 6.06 10.38 -0.23
C VAL A 67 5.05 9.52 0.53
N TYR A 68 5.04 8.20 0.33
CA TYR A 68 4.15 7.30 1.06
C TYR A 68 4.51 7.20 2.54
N ALA A 69 5.80 7.18 2.87
CA ALA A 69 6.28 7.10 4.23
C ALA A 69 5.88 8.32 5.05
N ALA A 70 6.08 9.53 4.51
CA ALA A 70 5.63 10.77 5.11
C ALA A 70 4.11 10.82 5.29
N ALA A 71 3.34 10.34 4.29
CA ALA A 71 1.89 10.29 4.40
C ALA A 71 1.41 9.31 5.47
N ILE A 72 2.00 8.11 5.55
CA ILE A 72 1.62 7.07 6.52
C ILE A 72 2.08 7.42 7.95
N SER A 73 3.25 8.03 8.11
CA SER A 73 3.76 8.48 9.41
C SER A 73 2.90 9.59 10.01
N ALA A 74 2.34 10.47 9.15
CA ALA A 74 1.41 11.53 9.56
C ALA A 74 0.02 11.03 9.96
N LEU A 75 -0.34 9.77 9.68
CA LEU A 75 -1.63 9.22 10.09
C LEU A 75 -1.66 8.94 11.59
N PRO A 76 -2.80 9.19 12.26
CA PRO A 76 -2.95 8.87 13.68
C PRO A 76 -2.78 7.37 13.92
N GLU A 77 -2.15 6.97 15.02
CA GLU A 77 -1.96 5.56 15.37
C GLU A 77 -3.28 4.78 15.43
N LEU A 78 -3.25 3.48 15.11
CA LEU A 78 -4.42 2.59 15.31
C LEU A 78 -4.69 2.55 16.80
N PRO A 79 -5.93 2.85 17.27
CA PRO A 79 -6.25 2.51 18.64
C PRO A 79 -5.89 1.03 18.80
N PRO A 80 -5.15 0.66 19.86
CA PRO A 80 -4.76 -0.72 20.07
C PRO A 80 -6.03 -1.55 20.03
N ASN A 81 -6.07 -2.54 19.16
CA ASN A 81 -7.20 -3.43 19.02
C ASN A 81 -7.37 -4.15 20.37
N LYS A 82 -8.22 -3.62 21.24
CA LYS A 82 -8.56 -4.20 22.53
C LYS A 82 -9.31 -5.49 22.21
N LYS A 83 -8.57 -6.61 22.21
CA LYS A 83 -9.15 -7.94 22.28
C LYS A 83 -9.74 -8.16 23.67
#